data_AF-A0A4Y4AXN9-F1
#
_entry.id   AF-A0A4Y4AXN9-F1
#
_cell.length_a   1.000
_cell.length_b   1.000
_cell.length_c   1.000
_cell.angle_alpha   90.00
_cell.angle_beta   90.00
_cell.angle_gamma   90.00
#
_symmetry.space_group_name_H-M   'P 1'
#
loop_
_entity.id
_entity.type
_entity.pdbx_description
1 polymer ?
#
loop_
_entity_poly.entity_id
_entity_poly.type
_entity_poly.pdbx_seq_one_letter_code
_entity_poly.pdbx_strand_id
1 'polypeptide(L)'
;METIIKQQQNIKFRAVTIADLDSIVKLYLKQKSIFDSVLTNQFGMPICVAEWNNKIVGYSSVTTTNTENYNLNTHIDSYFSNNKIDENLLQESEPFFKKEWQNGSNKNLSISITHLVDWLNNSNS
;
A
#
# COMPACT_ATOMS: atom_id res chain seq x y z
N MET A 1 -29.85 -9.51 9.00
CA MET A 1 -28.38 -9.46 8.97
C MET A 1 -27.98 -9.12 7.54
N GLU A 2 -28.08 -7.85 7.14
CA GLU A 2 -27.90 -7.39 5.74
C GLU A 2 -26.86 -6.26 5.60
N THR A 3 -26.24 -5.85 6.71
CA THR A 3 -25.50 -4.59 6.79
C THR A 3 -24.06 -4.68 6.28
N ILE A 4 -23.44 -5.87 6.32
CA ILE A 4 -22.02 -6.05 5.95
C ILE A 4 -21.85 -6.23 4.43
N ILE A 5 -22.83 -6.82 3.75
CA ILE A 5 -22.74 -7.17 2.32
C ILE A 5 -22.88 -5.92 1.42
N LYS A 6 -23.69 -4.93 1.81
CA LYS A 6 -23.89 -3.69 1.03
C LYS A 6 -22.70 -2.72 1.08
N GLN A 7 -21.88 -2.75 2.14
CA GLN A 7 -20.71 -1.86 2.26
C GLN A 7 -19.62 -2.14 1.20
N GLN A 8 -19.56 -3.36 0.67
CA GLN A 8 -18.48 -3.83 -0.21
C GLN A 8 -18.72 -3.57 -1.71
N GLN A 9 -19.91 -3.14 -2.12
CA GLN A 9 -20.25 -2.92 -3.54
C GLN A 9 -19.63 -1.64 -4.14
N ASN A 10 -19.05 -0.77 -3.32
CA ASN A 10 -18.48 0.52 -3.77
C ASN A 10 -16.96 0.63 -3.56
N ILE A 11 -16.25 -0.48 -3.39
CA ILE A 11 -14.78 -0.46 -3.30
C ILE A 11 -14.20 -0.51 -4.71
N LYS A 12 -13.41 0.52 -5.06
CA LYS A 12 -12.66 0.60 -6.31
C LYS A 12 -11.19 0.29 -6.05
N PHE A 13 -10.58 -0.43 -6.97
CA PHE A 13 -9.15 -0.71 -6.95
C PHE A 13 -8.48 0.08 -8.08
N ARG A 14 -7.37 0.76 -7.79
CA ARG A 14 -6.63 1.55 -8.78
C ARG A 14 -5.18 1.71 -8.37
N ALA A 15 -4.34 2.05 -9.34
CA ALA A 15 -2.95 2.42 -9.07
C ALA A 15 -2.85 3.62 -8.11
N VAL A 16 -1.79 3.62 -7.29
CA VAL A 16 -1.44 4.72 -6.40
C VAL A 16 -1.04 5.95 -7.21
N THR A 17 -1.47 7.12 -6.74
CA THR A 17 -1.02 8.43 -7.21
C THR A 17 -0.31 9.18 -6.09
N ILE A 18 0.43 10.24 -6.40
CA ILE A 18 1.13 11.06 -5.39
C ILE A 18 0.14 11.67 -4.38
N ALA A 19 -1.07 12.02 -4.83
CA ALA A 19 -2.12 12.59 -3.97
C ALA A 19 -2.61 11.60 -2.89
N ASP A 20 -2.41 10.30 -3.08
CA ASP A 20 -2.83 9.25 -2.14
C ASP A 20 -1.84 9.08 -0.98
N LEU A 21 -0.58 9.51 -1.15
CA LEU A 21 0.51 9.16 -0.23
C LEU A 21 0.26 9.65 1.19
N ASP A 22 -0.29 10.85 1.37
CA ASP A 22 -0.65 11.37 2.70
C ASP A 22 -1.66 10.44 3.42
N SER A 23 -2.69 9.98 2.70
CA SER A 23 -3.68 9.07 3.25
C SER A 23 -3.13 7.66 3.51
N ILE A 24 -2.23 7.18 2.65
CA ILE A 24 -1.54 5.89 2.81
C ILE A 24 -0.63 5.92 4.05
N VAL A 25 0.17 6.98 4.22
CA VAL A 25 1.05 7.14 5.38
C VAL A 25 0.24 7.17 6.68
N LYS A 26 -0.86 7.94 6.72
CA LYS A 26 -1.77 7.98 7.87
C LYS A 26 -2.35 6.60 8.19
N LEU A 27 -2.75 5.83 7.17
CA LEU A 27 -3.29 4.49 7.36
C LEU A 27 -2.22 3.53 7.91
N TYR A 28 -1.00 3.57 7.37
CA TYR A 28 0.12 2.75 7.84
C TYR A 28 0.48 3.06 9.30
N LEU A 29 0.65 4.35 9.63
CA LEU A 29 1.02 4.78 10.98
C LEU A 29 -0.08 4.48 12.00
N LYS A 30 -1.36 4.54 11.61
CA LYS A 30 -2.48 4.13 12.47
C LYS A 30 -2.41 2.64 12.85
N GLN A 31 -1.84 1.80 11.99
CA GLN A 31 -1.67 0.36 12.24
C GLN A 31 -0.40 0.07 13.05
N LYS A 32 0.62 0.94 12.98
CA LYS A 32 1.77 0.88 13.87
C LYS A 32 1.40 1.44 15.26
N SER A 33 2.03 0.91 16.31
CA SER A 33 1.83 1.45 17.66
C SER A 33 2.31 2.91 17.73
N ILE A 34 1.67 3.70 18.59
CA ILE A 34 1.69 5.18 18.68
C ILE A 34 3.11 5.81 18.73
N PHE A 35 4.15 5.04 18.99
CA PHE A 35 5.50 5.55 19.24
C PHE A 35 6.41 5.67 18.00
N ASP A 36 6.06 5.07 16.87
CA ASP A 36 6.87 5.14 15.64
C ASP A 36 6.24 6.12 14.64
N SER A 37 6.57 7.41 14.74
CA SER A 37 6.17 8.42 13.74
C SER A 37 7.02 8.39 12.47
N VAL A 38 8.13 7.64 12.48
CA VAL A 38 9.09 7.57 11.38
C VAL A 38 8.81 6.35 10.51
N LEU A 39 8.65 6.56 9.21
CA LEU A 39 8.53 5.47 8.24
C LEU A 39 9.86 4.75 8.10
N THR A 40 9.80 3.43 7.94
CA THR A 40 10.96 2.57 7.67
C THR A 40 10.77 1.90 6.32
N ASN A 41 11.80 1.23 5.80
CA ASN A 41 11.69 0.49 4.53
C ASN A 41 10.63 -0.63 4.54
N GLN A 42 10.09 -1.01 5.70
CA GLN A 42 8.93 -1.90 5.82
C GLN A 42 7.63 -1.27 5.31
N PHE A 43 7.58 0.06 5.15
CA PHE A 43 6.48 0.75 4.47
C PHE A 43 6.34 0.28 3.01
N GLY A 44 7.48 -0.01 2.37
CA GLY A 44 7.55 -0.47 0.99
C GLY A 44 7.21 0.61 -0.04
N MET A 45 6.98 0.18 -1.27
CA MET A 45 6.50 0.99 -2.38
C MET A 45 5.00 0.76 -2.56
N PRO A 46 4.13 1.73 -2.23
CA PRO A 46 2.70 1.59 -2.47
C PRO A 46 2.41 1.50 -3.97
N ILE A 47 1.54 0.58 -4.38
CA ILE A 47 1.25 0.35 -5.82
C ILE A 47 -0.24 0.32 -6.17
N CYS A 48 -1.11 -0.18 -5.29
CA CYS A 48 -2.55 -0.22 -5.50
C CYS A 48 -3.28 0.27 -4.25
N VAL A 49 -4.39 0.97 -4.42
CA VAL A 49 -5.28 1.41 -3.35
C VAL A 49 -6.66 0.79 -3.50
N ALA A 50 -7.27 0.48 -2.37
CA ALA A 50 -8.69 0.21 -2.22
C ALA A 50 -9.37 1.49 -1.74
N GLU A 51 -10.26 2.03 -2.57
CA GLU A 51 -10.96 3.29 -2.34
C GLU A 51 -12.46 3.04 -2.14
N TRP A 52 -13.01 3.58 -1.06
CA TRP A 52 -14.44 3.55 -0.77
C TRP A 52 -14.93 4.97 -0.51
N ASN A 53 -15.92 5.43 -1.28
CA ASN A 53 -16.46 6.80 -1.21
C ASN A 53 -15.35 7.88 -1.21
N ASN A 54 -14.42 7.79 -2.16
CA ASN A 54 -13.27 8.68 -2.33
C ASN A 54 -12.28 8.70 -1.13
N LYS A 55 -12.36 7.70 -0.24
CA LYS A 55 -11.44 7.52 0.87
C LYS A 55 -10.63 6.24 0.69
N ILE A 56 -9.32 6.32 0.90
CA ILE A 56 -8.46 5.14 0.94
C ILE A 56 -8.78 4.35 2.20
N VAL A 57 -9.21 3.11 2.01
CA VAL A 57 -9.54 2.16 3.09
C VAL A 57 -8.56 1.00 3.15
N GLY A 58 -7.72 0.84 2.13
CA GLY A 58 -6.59 -0.07 2.14
C GLY A 58 -5.64 0.22 1.00
N TYR A 59 -4.44 -0.34 1.07
CA TYR A 59 -3.47 -0.30 -0.02
C TYR A 59 -2.60 -1.55 0.02
N SER A 60 -1.92 -1.79 -1.09
CA SER A 60 -0.86 -2.78 -1.19
C SER A 60 0.49 -2.09 -1.40
N SER A 61 1.53 -2.73 -0.87
CA SER A 61 2.90 -2.29 -1.04
C SER A 61 3.81 -3.43 -1.46
N VAL A 62 4.85 -3.07 -2.20
CA VAL A 62 5.94 -3.97 -2.55
C VAL A 62 7.08 -3.72 -1.58
N THR A 63 7.61 -4.79 -1.00
CA THR A 63 8.84 -4.76 -0.19
C THR A 63 9.87 -5.69 -0.79
N THR A 64 11.15 -5.42 -0.56
CA THR A 64 12.23 -6.34 -0.94
C THR A 64 12.59 -7.22 0.24
N THR A 65 12.60 -8.55 0.07
CA THR A 65 13.13 -9.47 1.08
C THR A 65 14.63 -9.65 0.95
N ASN A 66 15.13 -9.62 -0.28
CA ASN A 66 16.56 -9.62 -0.61
C ASN A 66 16.77 -8.96 -1.98
N THR A 67 17.97 -9.03 -2.54
CA THR A 67 18.30 -8.42 -3.84
C THR A 67 17.60 -9.06 -5.04
N GLU A 68 16.94 -10.20 -4.85
CA GLU A 68 16.38 -11.03 -5.93
C GLU A 68 14.87 -11.26 -5.79
N ASN A 69 14.28 -11.02 -4.62
CA ASN A 69 12.88 -11.32 -4.32
C ASN A 69 12.15 -10.10 -3.74
N TYR A 70 10.88 -9.97 -4.12
CA TYR A 70 9.94 -9.02 -3.55
C TYR A 70 8.75 -9.73 -2.94
N ASN A 71 8.11 -9.08 -1.98
CA ASN A 71 6.84 -9.48 -1.40
C ASN A 71 5.80 -8.38 -1.65
N LEU A 72 4.59 -8.81 -1.99
CA LEU A 72 3.40 -7.97 -1.93
C LEU A 72 2.77 -8.10 -0.54
N ASN A 73 2.57 -6.95 0.10
CA ASN A 73 1.86 -6.85 1.37
C ASN A 73 0.64 -5.97 1.19
N THR A 74 -0.30 -6.10 2.12
CA THR A 74 -1.56 -5.36 2.14
C THR A 74 -1.77 -4.75 3.52
N HIS A 75 -2.36 -3.57 3.52
CA HIS A 75 -2.64 -2.79 4.72
C HIS A 75 -4.05 -2.24 4.59
N ILE A 76 -4.97 -2.73 5.42
CA ILE A 76 -6.39 -2.42 5.33
C ILE A 76 -6.85 -1.84 6.67
N ASP A 77 -7.68 -0.80 6.62
CA ASP A 77 -8.32 -0.28 7.83
C ASP A 77 -9.15 -1.39 8.49
N SER A 78 -9.00 -1.57 9.80
CA SER A 78 -9.69 -2.58 10.60
C SER A 78 -11.21 -2.62 10.40
N TYR A 79 -11.85 -1.49 10.10
CA TYR A 79 -13.30 -1.47 9.82
C TYR A 79 -13.66 -2.18 8.50
N PHE A 80 -12.70 -2.31 7.61
CA PHE A 80 -12.81 -2.93 6.29
C PHE A 80 -12.03 -4.24 6.20
N SER A 81 -11.45 -4.75 7.31
CA SER A 81 -10.68 -5.98 7.30
C SER A 81 -11.57 -7.16 6.87
N ASN A 82 -11.40 -7.59 5.62
CA ASN A 82 -12.07 -8.74 5.02
C ASN A 82 -11.10 -9.37 4.02
N ASN A 83 -10.96 -10.70 4.08
CA ASN A 83 -10.13 -11.50 3.18
C ASN A 83 -10.37 -11.15 1.70
N LYS A 84 -11.61 -10.80 1.30
CA LYS A 84 -11.90 -10.46 -0.10
C LYS A 84 -11.24 -9.16 -0.60
N ILE A 85 -11.12 -8.14 0.25
CA ILE A 85 -10.44 -6.88 -0.13
C ILE A 85 -8.95 -7.11 -0.23
N ASP A 86 -8.43 -7.95 0.67
CA ASP A 86 -7.03 -8.37 0.70
C ASP A 86 -6.63 -9.11 -0.58
N GLU A 87 -7.39 -10.16 -0.93
CA GLU A 87 -7.22 -10.94 -2.15
C GLU A 87 -7.30 -10.06 -3.41
N ASN A 88 -8.30 -9.18 -3.48
CA ASN A 88 -8.46 -8.27 -4.62
C ASN A 88 -7.29 -7.27 -4.71
N LEU A 89 -6.83 -6.71 -3.59
CA LEU A 89 -5.65 -5.83 -3.59
C LEU A 89 -4.45 -6.58 -4.17
N LEU A 90 -4.15 -7.78 -3.68
CA LEU A 90 -3.02 -8.58 -4.18
C LEU A 90 -3.17 -8.90 -5.68
N GLN A 91 -4.37 -9.30 -6.10
CA GLN A 91 -4.65 -9.65 -7.50
C GLN A 91 -4.47 -8.45 -8.45
N GLU A 92 -4.92 -7.26 -8.06
CA GLU A 92 -4.79 -6.04 -8.87
C GLU A 92 -3.35 -5.47 -8.82
N SER A 93 -2.64 -5.73 -7.74
CA SER A 93 -1.28 -5.21 -7.51
C SER A 93 -0.23 -5.85 -8.40
N GLU A 94 -0.32 -7.17 -8.57
CA GLU A 94 0.68 -7.96 -9.30
C GLU A 94 0.84 -7.48 -10.77
N PRO A 95 -0.24 -7.24 -11.55
CA PRO A 95 -0.15 -6.65 -12.87
C PRO A 95 0.45 -5.23 -12.88
N PHE A 96 0.07 -4.36 -11.92
CA PHE A 96 0.62 -3.01 -11.84
C PHE A 96 2.13 -3.04 -11.59
N PHE A 97 2.57 -3.83 -10.63
CA PHE A 97 3.98 -3.97 -10.33
C PHE A 97 4.75 -4.56 -11.51
N LYS A 98 4.26 -5.65 -12.11
CA LYS A 98 4.90 -6.27 -13.29
C LYS A 98 4.96 -5.33 -14.49
N LYS A 99 3.98 -4.45 -14.68
CA LYS A 99 4.00 -3.46 -15.78
C LYS A 99 5.09 -2.41 -15.58
N GLU A 100 5.19 -1.85 -14.37
CA GLU A 100 6.14 -0.77 -14.08
C GLU A 100 7.56 -1.29 -13.82
N TRP A 101 7.70 -2.52 -13.31
CA TRP A 101 8.97 -3.12 -12.90
C TRP A 101 9.56 -4.11 -13.90
N GLN A 102 8.96 -4.24 -15.07
CA GLN A 102 9.21 -5.29 -16.07
C GLN A 102 10.68 -5.45 -16.52
N ASN A 103 11.51 -4.43 -16.31
CA ASN A 103 12.93 -4.40 -16.69
C ASN A 103 13.86 -3.96 -15.53
N GLY A 104 13.34 -3.81 -14.31
CA GLY A 104 14.09 -3.30 -13.16
C GLY A 104 14.75 -4.42 -12.35
N SER A 105 16.03 -4.29 -12.00
CA SER A 105 16.61 -5.18 -10.99
C SER A 105 15.94 -4.94 -9.64
N ASN A 106 15.72 -5.98 -8.85
CA ASN A 106 15.16 -5.85 -7.50
C ASN A 106 16.07 -5.05 -6.56
N LYS A 107 17.35 -4.86 -6.91
CA LYS A 107 18.26 -3.91 -6.27
C LYS A 107 17.84 -2.44 -6.48
N ASN A 108 17.25 -2.10 -7.61
CA ASN A 108 16.73 -0.74 -7.83
C ASN A 108 15.47 -0.49 -7.00
N LEU A 109 14.75 -1.55 -6.62
CA LEU A 109 13.51 -1.44 -5.84
C LEU A 109 13.84 -1.05 -4.41
N SER A 110 14.82 -1.68 -3.78
CA SER A 110 15.22 -1.35 -2.41
C SER A 110 15.73 0.10 -2.29
N ILE A 111 16.49 0.56 -3.28
CA ILE A 111 16.95 1.95 -3.37
C ILE A 111 15.74 2.89 -3.53
N SER A 112 14.80 2.56 -4.42
CA SER A 112 13.61 3.38 -4.66
C SER A 112 12.71 3.47 -3.42
N ILE A 113 12.53 2.36 -2.69
CA ILE A 113 11.81 2.34 -1.41
C ILE A 113 12.50 3.25 -0.40
N THR A 114 13.84 3.16 -0.29
CA THR A 114 14.61 3.99 0.64
C THR A 114 14.42 5.48 0.33
N HIS A 115 14.59 5.88 -0.93
CA HIS A 115 14.38 7.27 -1.35
C HIS A 115 12.95 7.76 -1.12
N LEU A 116 11.94 6.91 -1.37
CA LEU A 116 10.54 7.26 -1.09
C LEU A 116 10.32 7.49 0.41
N VAL A 117 10.79 6.57 1.25
CA VAL A 117 10.65 6.66 2.71
C VAL A 117 11.36 7.90 3.25
N ASP A 118 12.58 8.17 2.80
CA ASP A 118 13.33 9.37 3.17
C ASP A 118 12.59 10.63 2.72
N TRP A 119 12.08 10.67 1.50
CA TRP A 119 11.30 11.79 1.01
C TRP A 119 10.03 12.02 1.84
N LEU A 120 9.27 10.97 2.16
CA LEU A 120 8.04 11.07 2.96
C LEU A 120 8.32 11.52 4.40
N ASN A 121 9.42 11.05 5.01
CA ASN A 121 9.82 11.47 6.35
C ASN A 121 10.24 12.95 6.39
N ASN A 122 10.92 13.44 5.35
CA ASN A 122 11.40 14.83 5.29
C ASN A 122 10.39 15.83 4.72
N SER A 123 9.40 15.37 3.94
CA SER A 123 8.36 16.24 3.36
C SER A 123 7.22 16.57 4.32
N ASN A 124 7.13 15.83 5.43
CA ASN A 124 6.16 16.06 6.52
C ASN A 124 6.78 16.85 7.70
N SER A 125 7.98 17.40 7.53
CA SER A 125 8.66 18.27 8.52
C SER A 125 8.35 19.75 8.32
#